data_AF-A0A2G9TR93-F1
#
_entry.id   AF-A0A2G9TR93-F1
#
_cell.length_a   1.000
_cell.length_b   1.000
_cell.length_c   1.000
_cell.angle_alpha   90.00
_cell.angle_beta   90.00
_cell.angle_gamma   90.00
#
_symmetry.space_group_name_H-M   'P 1'
#
loop_
_entity.id
_entity.type
_entity.pdbx_description
1 polymer ?
#
loop_
_entity_poly.entity_id
_entity_poly.type
_entity_poly.pdbx_seq_one_letter_code
_entity_poly.pdbx_strand_id
1 'polypeptide(L)'
;MTFVILVLVAAAYVSSGFSDVGKSDVIEGLKNLTKGKDTNKARRLIDRIEQSFERKVYHKLPHKRNSIERVNMKSGIMDALFQGDMILSNFITDTAANKGELTIVPKDINYTETLGSSIIAFYDLLMMNIYYNCTNACSEEKTKCRNEGFVHPRNCSKCICPSGYGGQLCDERPPGCGEELHASETWRTLEDNLNGNETGPDGYSRCNYWIKAPIGKRIEIKILRAPPSHLGGCPYAGVEIKTHSDQRLTGYR
;
A
#
# COMPACT_ATOMS: atom_id res chain seq x y z
N MET A 1 17.97 34.66 20.03
CA MET A 1 18.69 35.18 18.86
C MET A 1 18.43 34.28 17.66
N THR A 2 17.62 34.77 16.73
CA THR A 2 17.68 34.57 15.26
C THR A 2 19.10 34.86 14.75
N PHE A 3 19.70 34.33 13.67
CA PHE A 3 19.39 33.39 12.56
C PHE A 3 20.76 32.78 12.09
N VAL A 4 20.73 31.67 11.34
CA VAL A 4 21.53 31.32 10.13
C VAL A 4 21.88 29.82 10.08
N ILE A 5 21.57 29.25 8.91
CA ILE A 5 21.63 27.86 8.45
C ILE A 5 23.08 27.36 8.33
N LEU A 6 23.36 26.12 8.77
CA LEU A 6 24.49 25.31 8.31
C LEU A 6 24.13 23.82 8.40
N VAL A 7 24.05 23.20 7.22
CA VAL A 7 23.94 21.75 6.99
C VAL A 7 25.37 21.21 6.91
N LEU A 8 25.71 20.20 7.70
CA LEU A 8 26.85 19.31 7.45
C LEU A 8 26.43 17.87 7.75
N VAL A 9 26.53 17.06 6.72
CA VAL A 9 26.15 15.64 6.62
C VAL A 9 27.22 14.76 7.24
N ALA A 10 26.80 13.71 7.94
CA ALA A 10 27.55 12.45 8.00
C ALA A 10 26.57 11.30 7.71
N ALA A 11 26.75 10.69 6.54
CA ALA A 11 26.03 9.50 6.11
C ALA A 11 26.75 8.25 6.62
N ALA A 12 25.99 7.22 6.98
CA ALA A 12 26.48 5.84 7.01
C ALA A 12 25.45 4.95 6.30
N TYR A 13 25.91 4.27 5.26
CA TYR A 13 25.17 3.38 4.40
C TYR A 13 25.23 1.96 4.96
N VAL A 14 24.13 1.21 4.93
CA VAL A 14 24.16 -0.26 4.88
C VAL A 14 23.14 -0.71 3.85
N SER A 15 23.65 -1.14 2.69
CA SER A 15 22.89 -1.91 1.71
C SER A 15 22.77 -3.34 2.21
N SER A 16 21.55 -3.84 2.34
CA SER A 16 21.30 -5.28 2.28
C SER A 16 20.16 -5.52 1.30
N GLY A 17 20.51 -5.98 0.10
CA GLY A 17 19.56 -6.54 -0.84
C GLY A 17 18.89 -7.77 -0.23
N PHE A 18 17.57 -7.83 -0.37
CA PHE A 18 16.78 -9.01 -0.06
C PHE A 18 16.59 -9.81 -1.34
N SER A 19 17.14 -11.03 -1.38
CA SER A 19 16.85 -12.03 -2.40
C SER A 19 15.56 -12.76 -2.03
N ASP A 20 14.65 -12.94 -2.98
CA ASP A 20 13.50 -13.85 -2.87
C ASP A 20 13.99 -15.30 -2.70
N VAL A 21 14.01 -15.80 -1.46
CA VAL A 21 14.38 -17.20 -1.17
C VAL A 21 13.13 -18.09 -1.23
N GLY A 22 13.14 -19.08 -2.11
CA GLY A 22 12.01 -20.01 -2.31
C GLY A 22 11.89 -21.09 -1.23
N LYS A 23 10.71 -21.73 -1.13
CA LYS A 23 10.44 -22.85 -0.19
C LYS A 23 11.48 -23.98 -0.35
N SER A 24 11.89 -24.28 -1.59
CA SER A 24 12.93 -25.28 -1.90
C SER A 24 14.26 -24.96 -1.24
N ASP A 25 14.68 -23.70 -1.36
CA ASP A 25 16.03 -23.26 -0.98
C ASP A 25 16.18 -23.22 0.54
N VAL A 26 15.11 -22.82 1.24
CA VAL A 26 15.04 -22.87 2.71
C VAL A 26 15.09 -24.33 3.21
N ILE A 27 14.33 -25.23 2.59
CA ILE A 27 14.28 -26.64 3.00
C ILE A 27 15.62 -27.34 2.72
N GLU A 28 16.25 -27.05 1.59
CA GLU A 28 17.54 -27.62 1.22
C GLU A 28 18.67 -27.10 2.11
N GLY A 29 18.67 -25.80 2.43
CA GLY A 29 19.57 -25.21 3.43
C GLY A 29 19.45 -25.89 4.80
N LEU A 30 18.23 -26.14 5.27
CA LEU A 30 17.98 -26.82 6.55
C LEU A 30 18.41 -28.29 6.55
N LYS A 31 18.21 -29.02 5.44
CA LYS A 31 18.67 -30.41 5.28
C LYS A 31 20.21 -30.49 5.31
N ASN A 32 20.89 -29.50 4.74
CA ASN A 32 22.35 -29.42 4.77
C ASN A 32 22.89 -29.09 6.17
N LEU A 33 22.22 -28.23 6.93
CA LEU A 33 22.61 -27.88 8.32
C LEU A 33 22.35 -29.00 9.34
N THR A 34 21.46 -29.94 9.02
CA THR A 34 21.09 -31.06 9.91
C THR A 34 21.83 -32.37 9.60
N LYS A 35 22.67 -32.39 8.57
CA LYS A 35 23.56 -33.50 8.25
C LYS A 35 24.49 -33.79 9.43
N GLY A 36 24.31 -34.93 10.09
CA GLY A 36 25.18 -35.41 11.18
C GLY A 36 24.76 -35.07 12.61
N LYS A 37 23.59 -34.45 12.83
CA LYS A 37 23.00 -34.27 14.18
C LYS A 37 21.78 -35.16 14.38
N ASP A 38 21.45 -35.44 15.65
CA ASP A 38 20.33 -36.28 16.12
C ASP A 38 19.10 -36.20 15.18
N THR A 39 18.95 -37.27 14.41
CA THR A 39 18.15 -37.32 13.17
C THR A 39 16.65 -37.19 13.43
N ASN A 40 16.19 -37.55 14.63
CA ASN A 40 14.77 -37.56 14.96
C ASN A 40 14.24 -36.16 15.30
N LYS A 41 15.03 -35.34 16.00
CA LYS A 41 14.62 -33.97 16.36
C LYS A 41 14.70 -33.03 15.17
N ALA A 42 15.73 -33.19 14.33
CA ALA A 42 15.89 -32.47 13.08
C ALA A 42 14.73 -32.76 12.11
N ARG A 43 14.34 -34.03 11.95
CA ARG A 43 13.23 -34.43 11.09
C ARG A 43 11.89 -33.81 11.53
N ARG A 44 11.57 -33.87 12.83
CA ARG A 44 10.34 -33.21 13.37
C ARG A 44 10.32 -31.70 13.20
N LEU A 45 11.48 -31.05 13.16
CA LEU A 45 11.57 -29.61 12.91
C LEU A 45 11.33 -29.30 11.42
N ILE A 46 11.94 -30.07 10.53
CA ILE A 46 11.72 -29.96 9.08
C ILE A 46 10.24 -30.22 8.75
N ASP A 47 9.64 -31.28 9.30
CA ASP A 47 8.22 -31.59 9.08
C ASP A 47 7.31 -30.44 9.53
N ARG A 48 7.59 -29.81 10.69
CA ARG A 48 6.81 -28.64 11.17
C ARG A 48 6.96 -27.41 10.27
N ILE A 49 8.14 -27.21 9.68
CA ILE A 49 8.42 -26.12 8.75
C ILE A 49 7.72 -26.40 7.41
N GLU A 50 7.78 -27.62 6.90
CA GLU A 50 7.02 -28.02 5.71
C GLU A 50 5.51 -27.80 5.92
N GLN A 51 4.99 -28.17 7.09
CA GLN A 51 3.58 -27.98 7.46
C GLN A 51 3.19 -26.51 7.68
N SER A 52 4.12 -25.61 8.04
CA SER A 52 3.85 -24.17 8.09
C SER A 52 3.79 -23.55 6.69
N PHE A 53 4.57 -24.08 5.74
CA PHE A 53 4.46 -23.71 4.33
C PHE A 53 3.19 -24.28 3.67
N GLU A 54 2.75 -25.49 4.00
CA GLU A 54 1.49 -26.05 3.48
C GLU A 54 0.23 -25.40 4.08
N ARG A 55 0.30 -24.88 5.31
CA ARG A 55 -0.79 -24.11 5.91
C ARG A 55 -1.09 -22.80 5.18
N LYS A 56 -0.20 -22.30 4.33
CA LYS A 56 -0.58 -21.33 3.28
C LYS A 56 -1.39 -22.09 2.22
N VAL A 57 -2.66 -22.36 2.55
CA VAL A 57 -3.64 -22.88 1.60
C VAL A 57 -3.73 -21.87 0.47
N TYR A 58 -3.12 -22.19 -0.68
CA TYR A 58 -3.51 -21.55 -1.93
C TYR A 58 -4.98 -21.87 -2.12
N HIS A 59 -5.85 -20.88 -1.90
CA HIS A 59 -7.24 -21.03 -2.32
C HIS A 59 -7.21 -21.37 -3.81
N LYS A 60 -7.77 -22.53 -4.18
CA LYS A 60 -8.02 -22.87 -5.59
C LYS A 60 -9.03 -21.84 -6.08
N LEU A 61 -8.53 -20.72 -6.60
CA LEU A 61 -9.36 -19.67 -7.16
C LEU A 61 -10.07 -20.28 -8.37
N PRO A 62 -11.41 -20.22 -8.44
CA PRO A 62 -12.14 -20.78 -9.58
C PRO A 62 -11.71 -20.06 -10.86
N HIS A 63 -11.44 -20.83 -11.92
CA HIS A 63 -11.18 -20.27 -13.25
C HIS A 63 -12.44 -19.54 -13.73
N LYS A 64 -12.46 -18.19 -13.70
CA LYS A 64 -13.55 -17.41 -14.29
C LYS A 64 -13.37 -17.30 -15.79
N ARG A 65 -14.50 -17.35 -16.52
CA ARG A 65 -14.58 -17.20 -17.99
C ARG A 65 -14.51 -15.76 -18.49
N ASN A 66 -14.61 -14.76 -17.62
CA ASN A 66 -14.60 -13.34 -18.02
C ASN A 66 -13.18 -12.79 -17.96
N SER A 67 -12.75 -12.01 -18.94
CA SER A 67 -11.51 -11.23 -18.83
C SER A 67 -11.64 -10.16 -17.75
N ILE A 68 -10.50 -9.76 -17.17
CA ILE A 68 -10.43 -8.66 -16.19
C ILE A 68 -11.01 -7.37 -16.77
N GLU A 69 -10.79 -7.11 -18.06
CA GLU A 69 -11.33 -5.97 -18.79
C GLU A 69 -12.86 -5.94 -18.77
N ARG A 70 -13.51 -7.09 -19.02
CA ARG A 70 -14.99 -7.16 -18.95
C ARG A 70 -15.50 -6.94 -17.54
N VAL A 71 -14.75 -7.39 -16.53
CA VAL A 71 -15.12 -7.15 -15.14
C VAL A 71 -15.01 -5.67 -14.81
N ASN A 72 -13.91 -5.02 -15.18
CA ASN A 72 -13.67 -3.60 -14.95
C ASN A 72 -14.72 -2.72 -15.64
N MET A 73 -15.09 -3.07 -16.87
CA MET A 73 -16.14 -2.37 -17.61
C MET A 73 -17.51 -2.51 -16.93
N LYS A 74 -17.85 -3.72 -16.45
CA LYS A 74 -19.14 -3.96 -15.79
C LYS A 74 -19.23 -3.39 -14.37
N SER A 75 -18.12 -3.34 -13.64
CA SER A 75 -18.06 -2.82 -12.27
C SER A 75 -17.92 -1.29 -12.23
N GLY A 76 -17.62 -0.63 -13.36
CA GLY A 76 -17.36 0.80 -13.43
C GLY A 76 -16.00 1.21 -12.85
N ILE A 77 -15.11 0.25 -12.56
CA ILE A 77 -13.78 0.51 -11.98
C ILE A 77 -12.77 0.95 -13.04
N MET A 78 -13.07 0.71 -14.32
CA MET A 78 -12.17 0.97 -15.43
C MET A 78 -11.59 2.40 -15.41
N ASP A 79 -12.41 3.42 -15.13
CA ASP A 79 -11.97 4.82 -15.16
C ASP A 79 -11.04 5.21 -13.99
N ALA A 80 -11.09 4.46 -12.88
CA ALA A 80 -10.24 4.69 -11.70
C ALA A 80 -8.82 4.12 -11.89
N LEU A 81 -8.70 2.97 -12.57
CA LEU A 81 -7.43 2.25 -12.73
C LEU A 81 -6.37 3.03 -13.52
N PHE A 82 -6.78 3.96 -14.38
CA PHE A 82 -5.89 4.73 -15.25
C PHE A 82 -5.36 6.03 -14.62
N GLN A 83 -5.78 6.37 -13.39
CA GLN A 83 -5.50 7.68 -12.81
C GLN A 83 -4.44 7.67 -11.70
N GLY A 84 -3.88 6.52 -11.33
CA GLY A 84 -2.87 6.45 -10.26
C GLY A 84 -2.66 5.05 -9.68
N ASP A 85 -3.50 4.09 -10.09
CA ASP A 85 -3.56 2.73 -9.53
C ASP A 85 -2.86 1.69 -10.41
N MET A 86 -2.00 2.12 -11.33
CA MET A 86 -1.36 1.23 -12.28
C MET A 86 -0.03 0.73 -11.70
N ILE A 87 -0.02 -0.51 -11.17
CA ILE A 87 1.21 -1.29 -10.95
C ILE A 87 1.77 -1.72 -12.32
N LEU A 88 2.21 -0.77 -13.14
CA LEU A 88 3.06 -1.09 -14.27
C LEU A 88 4.47 -0.63 -13.92
N SER A 89 5.30 -1.66 -13.70
CA SER A 89 6.75 -1.69 -13.60
C SER A 89 7.47 -0.34 -13.51
N ASN A 90 8.31 -0.20 -12.48
CA ASN A 90 9.35 0.84 -12.32
C ASN A 90 10.15 1.14 -13.61
N PHE A 91 10.11 0.20 -14.57
CA PHE A 91 10.64 0.30 -15.91
C PHE A 91 10.14 1.51 -16.71
N ILE A 92 8.89 1.96 -16.53
CA ILE A 92 8.33 3.06 -17.32
C ILE A 92 8.92 4.42 -16.91
N THR A 93 9.13 4.64 -15.61
CA THR A 93 9.74 5.87 -15.09
C THR A 93 11.24 5.91 -15.33
N ASP A 94 11.96 4.79 -15.13
CA ASP A 94 13.43 4.76 -15.25
C ASP A 94 13.93 4.76 -16.70
N THR A 95 13.21 4.15 -17.65
CA THR A 95 13.63 4.17 -19.07
C THR A 95 13.25 5.46 -19.80
N ALA A 96 12.24 6.19 -19.34
CA ALA A 96 11.88 7.53 -19.83
C ALA A 96 12.94 8.60 -19.51
N ALA A 97 13.56 8.50 -18.33
CA ALA A 97 14.61 9.42 -17.90
C ALA A 97 15.84 9.42 -18.85
N ASN A 98 16.10 8.30 -19.54
CA ASN A 98 17.24 8.16 -20.45
C ASN A 98 17.03 8.82 -21.84
N LYS A 99 15.82 9.33 -22.15
CA LYS A 99 15.54 10.06 -23.40
C LYS A 99 14.85 11.42 -23.21
N GLY A 100 14.56 11.82 -21.97
CA GLY A 100 13.93 13.11 -21.66
C GLY A 100 12.42 13.19 -21.95
N GLU A 101 11.79 12.08 -22.36
CA GLU A 101 10.35 12.02 -22.65
C GLU A 101 9.68 10.91 -21.84
N LEU A 102 8.60 11.27 -21.13
CA LEU A 102 7.73 10.32 -20.43
C LEU A 102 6.99 9.45 -21.45
N THR A 103 7.10 8.13 -21.34
CA THR A 103 6.42 7.19 -22.24
C THR A 103 4.95 6.98 -21.87
N ILE A 104 4.61 7.19 -20.59
CA ILE A 104 3.24 7.21 -20.07
C ILE A 104 3.07 8.50 -19.30
N VAL A 105 2.00 9.24 -19.61
CA VAL A 105 1.65 10.49 -18.95
C VAL A 105 0.25 10.30 -18.34
N PRO A 106 0.06 10.53 -17.03
CA PRO A 106 -1.24 10.43 -16.42
C PRO A 106 -2.13 11.56 -16.95
N LYS A 107 -3.44 11.29 -17.04
CA LYS A 107 -4.42 12.32 -17.48
C LYS A 107 -4.41 13.54 -16.56
N ASP A 108 -4.24 13.31 -15.26
CA ASP A 108 -3.99 14.35 -14.27
C ASP A 108 -2.50 14.34 -13.92
N ILE A 109 -1.81 15.43 -14.27
CA ILE A 109 -0.35 15.56 -14.14
C ILE A 109 0.13 15.47 -12.68
N ASN A 110 -0.74 15.73 -11.70
CA ASN A 110 -0.39 15.61 -10.28
C ASN A 110 -0.12 14.16 -9.86
N TYR A 111 -0.45 13.17 -10.70
CA TYR A 111 -0.11 11.76 -10.47
C TYR A 111 1.23 11.32 -11.05
N THR A 112 2.00 12.23 -11.65
CA THR A 112 3.28 11.87 -12.30
C THR A 112 4.21 11.12 -11.35
N GLU A 113 4.33 11.57 -10.10
CA GLU A 113 5.15 10.93 -9.06
C GLU A 113 4.45 9.76 -8.37
N THR A 114 3.12 9.61 -8.53
CA THR A 114 2.38 8.45 -8.01
C THR A 114 2.60 7.21 -8.88
N LEU A 115 2.79 7.39 -10.19
CA LEU A 115 2.99 6.30 -11.15
C LEU A 115 4.24 5.47 -10.83
N GLY A 116 4.15 4.16 -11.05
CA GLY A 116 5.26 3.22 -10.81
C GLY A 116 5.41 2.82 -9.33
N SER A 117 4.44 3.15 -8.47
CA SER A 117 4.50 2.75 -7.07
C SER A 117 4.29 1.24 -6.87
N SER A 118 5.07 0.66 -5.96
CA SER A 118 4.88 -0.72 -5.49
C SER A 118 3.77 -0.84 -4.43
N ILE A 119 3.14 0.27 -4.03
CA ILE A 119 2.03 0.27 -3.06
C ILE A 119 0.77 -0.25 -3.77
N ILE A 120 0.15 -1.30 -3.21
CA ILE A 120 -1.09 -1.87 -3.74
C ILE A 120 -2.21 -0.85 -3.60
N ALA A 121 -2.82 -0.45 -4.71
CA ALA A 121 -3.96 0.46 -4.67
C ALA A 121 -5.22 -0.24 -4.15
N PHE A 122 -6.12 0.52 -3.52
CA PHE A 122 -7.37 -0.06 -3.05
C PHE A 122 -8.23 -0.59 -4.20
N TYR A 123 -8.19 0.07 -5.36
CA TYR A 123 -8.90 -0.39 -6.54
C TYR A 123 -8.33 -1.68 -7.13
N ASP A 124 -7.02 -1.95 -7.02
CA ASP A 124 -6.46 -3.26 -7.36
C ASP A 124 -7.06 -4.36 -6.49
N LEU A 125 -7.11 -4.10 -5.19
CA LEU A 125 -7.67 -5.04 -4.22
C LEU A 125 -9.17 -5.26 -4.47
N LEU A 126 -9.93 -4.20 -4.70
CA LEU A 126 -11.36 -4.26 -5.00
C LEU A 126 -11.61 -5.01 -6.32
N MET A 127 -10.87 -4.68 -7.38
CA MET A 127 -10.95 -5.32 -8.69
C MET A 127 -10.73 -6.83 -8.57
N MET A 128 -9.67 -7.25 -7.87
CA MET A 128 -9.39 -8.67 -7.65
C MET A 128 -10.52 -9.36 -6.87
N ASN A 129 -11.06 -8.71 -5.83
CA ASN A 129 -12.17 -9.27 -5.06
C ASN A 129 -13.46 -9.39 -5.90
N ILE A 130 -13.77 -8.44 -6.77
CA ILE A 130 -14.92 -8.53 -7.69
C ILE A 130 -14.68 -9.61 -8.74
N TYR A 131 -13.47 -9.65 -9.32
CA TYR A 131 -13.10 -10.64 -10.32
C TYR A 131 -13.31 -12.05 -9.79
N TYR A 132 -12.80 -12.36 -8.59
CA TYR A 132 -12.98 -13.66 -7.95
C TYR A 132 -14.30 -13.84 -7.20
N ASN A 133 -15.23 -12.88 -7.29
CA ASN A 133 -16.55 -12.93 -6.64
C ASN A 133 -16.50 -12.99 -5.10
N CYS A 134 -15.41 -12.51 -4.50
CA CYS A 134 -15.24 -12.43 -3.05
C CYS A 134 -16.20 -11.44 -2.40
N THR A 135 -16.59 -10.37 -3.11
CA THR A 135 -17.54 -9.36 -2.60
C THR A 135 -18.93 -9.93 -2.30
N ASN A 136 -19.27 -11.09 -2.88
CA ASN A 136 -20.53 -11.78 -2.64
C ASN A 136 -20.46 -12.83 -1.52
N ALA A 137 -19.28 -13.06 -0.91
CA ALA A 137 -19.12 -14.07 0.14
C ALA A 137 -19.95 -13.78 1.41
N CYS A 138 -20.29 -12.50 1.63
CA CYS A 138 -21.03 -12.02 2.79
C CYS A 138 -22.38 -11.41 2.40
N SER A 139 -23.04 -11.93 1.36
CA SER A 139 -24.28 -11.33 0.81
C SER A 139 -25.45 -11.26 1.78
N GLU A 140 -25.45 -12.09 2.82
CA GLU A 140 -26.52 -12.15 3.84
C GLU A 140 -26.30 -11.19 5.01
N GLU A 141 -25.13 -10.57 5.10
CA GLU A 141 -24.68 -9.80 6.25
C GLU A 141 -24.99 -8.31 6.11
N LYS A 142 -25.32 -7.65 7.23
CA LYS A 142 -25.77 -6.24 7.25
C LYS A 142 -24.65 -5.23 7.49
N THR A 143 -23.40 -5.66 7.55
CA THR A 143 -22.25 -4.80 7.82
C THR A 143 -22.17 -3.68 6.80
N LYS A 144 -22.25 -2.43 7.27
CA LYS A 144 -22.15 -1.23 6.42
C LYS A 144 -20.77 -0.61 6.56
N CYS A 145 -19.93 -0.85 5.57
CA CYS A 145 -18.64 -0.18 5.47
C CYS A 145 -18.82 1.30 5.15
N ARG A 146 -17.98 2.15 5.75
CA ARG A 146 -17.87 3.58 5.49
C ARG A 146 -16.72 3.86 4.53
N ASN A 147 -16.67 5.10 4.06
CA ASN A 147 -15.64 5.58 3.13
C ASN A 147 -15.47 4.65 1.91
N GLU A 148 -16.57 4.07 1.41
CA GLU A 148 -16.57 3.16 0.26
C GLU A 148 -15.69 1.89 0.43
N GLY A 149 -15.46 1.46 1.67
CA GLY A 149 -14.89 0.14 1.97
C GLY A 149 -15.83 -1.00 1.56
N PHE A 150 -15.30 -2.23 1.47
CA PHE A 150 -16.11 -3.42 1.18
C PHE A 150 -15.97 -4.48 2.27
N VAL A 151 -17.00 -5.31 2.44
CA VAL A 151 -17.04 -6.32 3.52
C VAL A 151 -15.91 -7.35 3.31
N HIS A 152 -15.21 -7.68 4.39
CA HIS A 152 -14.11 -8.62 4.35
C HIS A 152 -14.63 -10.04 4.08
N PRO A 153 -14.19 -10.72 2.99
CA PRO A 153 -14.83 -11.95 2.51
C PRO A 153 -14.65 -13.18 3.42
N ARG A 154 -13.74 -13.09 4.40
CA ARG A 154 -13.52 -14.15 5.41
C ARG A 154 -13.96 -13.76 6.82
N ASN A 155 -14.45 -12.54 7.00
CA ASN A 155 -14.95 -12.04 8.28
C ASN A 155 -15.99 -10.95 8.01
N CYS A 156 -17.24 -11.37 7.89
CA CYS A 156 -18.30 -10.50 7.43
C CYS A 156 -18.68 -9.38 8.39
N SER A 157 -18.18 -9.42 9.64
CA SER A 157 -18.38 -8.34 10.61
C SER A 157 -17.39 -7.20 10.44
N LYS A 158 -16.36 -7.33 9.58
CA LYS A 158 -15.32 -6.32 9.35
C LYS A 158 -15.26 -5.90 7.89
N CYS A 159 -14.78 -4.69 7.65
CA CYS A 159 -14.52 -4.15 6.32
C CYS A 159 -13.02 -4.17 5.94
N ILE A 160 -12.78 -4.23 4.64
CA ILE A 160 -11.51 -3.87 4.00
C ILE A 160 -11.62 -2.39 3.62
N CYS A 161 -10.68 -1.60 4.13
CA CYS A 161 -10.74 -0.14 4.10
C CYS A 161 -9.79 0.45 3.05
N PRO A 162 -10.16 1.57 2.40
CA PRO A 162 -9.23 2.34 1.60
C PRO A 162 -8.03 2.82 2.41
N SER A 163 -6.92 3.08 1.71
CA SER A 163 -5.71 3.65 2.32
C SER A 163 -6.06 4.93 3.08
N GLY A 164 -5.53 5.07 4.30
CA GLY A 164 -5.85 6.18 5.21
C GLY A 164 -7.07 5.97 6.11
N TYR A 165 -7.80 4.86 5.97
CA TYR A 165 -8.97 4.51 6.78
C TYR A 165 -8.82 3.15 7.47
N GLY A 166 -9.41 3.01 8.65
CA GLY A 166 -9.28 1.84 9.51
C GLY A 166 -10.50 1.63 10.41
N GLY A 167 -10.33 0.81 11.45
CA GLY A 167 -11.44 0.35 12.29
C GLY A 167 -12.21 -0.82 11.68
N GLN A 168 -13.26 -1.25 12.37
CA GLN A 168 -14.10 -2.37 11.90
C GLN A 168 -14.93 -1.99 10.67
N LEU A 169 -15.39 -0.74 10.61
CA LEU A 169 -16.30 -0.23 9.58
C LEU A 169 -15.65 0.81 8.65
N CYS A 170 -14.33 1.02 8.71
CA CYS A 170 -13.61 2.01 7.90
C CYS A 170 -13.94 3.47 8.24
N ASP A 171 -14.45 3.76 9.44
CA ASP A 171 -14.82 5.08 9.95
C ASP A 171 -13.83 5.65 10.98
N GLU A 172 -12.71 4.97 11.18
CA GLU A 172 -11.66 5.38 12.09
C GLU A 172 -10.35 5.67 11.34
N ARG A 173 -9.49 6.48 11.94
CA ARG A 173 -8.11 6.63 11.48
C ARG A 173 -7.36 5.32 11.78
N PRO A 174 -6.53 4.80 10.87
CA PRO A 174 -5.72 3.61 11.15
C PRO A 174 -4.90 3.78 12.43
N PRO A 175 -4.69 2.69 13.20
CA PRO A 175 -3.79 2.71 14.35
C PRO A 175 -2.35 3.04 13.92
N GLY A 176 -1.53 3.47 14.87
CA GLY A 176 -0.15 3.90 14.64
C GLY A 176 0.03 5.42 14.68
N CYS A 177 1.14 5.89 14.08
CA CYS A 177 1.52 7.30 14.05
C CYS A 177 0.55 8.17 13.22
N GLY A 178 0.65 9.47 13.42
CA GLY A 178 -0.26 10.49 12.90
C GLY A 178 -1.37 10.88 13.88
N GLU A 179 -2.16 11.87 13.50
CA GLU A 179 -3.17 12.48 14.37
C GLU A 179 -4.38 13.00 13.57
N GLU A 180 -5.48 13.23 14.28
CA GLU A 180 -6.58 14.03 13.77
C GLU A 180 -6.30 15.52 14.06
N LEU A 181 -6.38 16.33 13.01
CA LEU A 181 -6.09 17.74 13.01
C LEU A 181 -7.31 18.53 12.57
N HIS A 182 -7.53 19.70 13.17
CA HIS A 182 -8.54 20.63 12.73
C HIS A 182 -7.86 21.83 12.06
N ALA A 183 -8.19 22.04 10.78
CA ALA A 183 -7.72 23.19 10.04
C ALA A 183 -8.38 24.47 10.58
N SER A 184 -7.59 25.54 10.70
CA SER A 184 -8.04 26.88 11.03
C SER A 184 -7.69 27.86 9.91
N GLU A 185 -8.10 29.12 10.04
CA GLU A 185 -7.76 30.17 9.08
C GLU A 185 -6.28 30.59 9.15
N THR A 186 -5.56 30.15 10.18
CA THR A 186 -4.13 30.40 10.36
C THR A 186 -3.32 29.17 9.99
N TRP A 187 -2.22 29.37 9.26
CA TRP A 187 -1.29 28.30 8.93
C TRP A 187 -0.76 27.61 10.19
N ARG A 188 -0.85 26.28 10.20
CA ARG A 188 -0.23 25.41 11.21
C ARG A 188 0.79 24.52 10.51
N THR A 189 2.00 24.46 11.04
CA THR A 189 3.04 23.55 10.56
C THR A 189 2.76 22.14 11.08
N LEU A 190 2.87 21.15 10.19
CA LEU A 190 2.89 19.73 10.51
C LEU A 190 4.28 19.18 10.17
N GLU A 191 4.91 18.51 11.14
CA GLU A 191 6.23 17.87 11.00
C GLU A 191 6.14 16.43 11.48
N ASP A 192 6.61 15.49 10.67
CA ASP A 192 6.65 14.07 10.99
C ASP A 192 8.02 13.49 10.59
N ASN A 193 8.59 12.68 11.48
CA ASN A 193 9.87 11.99 11.27
C ASN A 193 9.70 10.60 10.62
N LEU A 194 8.49 10.26 10.17
CA LEU A 194 8.12 9.00 9.52
C LEU A 194 8.50 7.76 10.35
N ASN A 195 8.44 7.87 11.68
CA ASN A 195 8.83 6.82 12.62
C ASN A 195 7.72 5.79 12.84
N GLY A 196 7.03 5.40 11.77
CA GLY A 196 5.98 4.40 11.82
C GLY A 196 6.52 3.04 12.24
N ASN A 197 6.06 2.56 13.39
CA ASN A 197 6.48 1.28 13.97
C ASN A 197 5.83 0.07 13.30
N GLU A 198 4.75 0.29 12.54
CA GLU A 198 4.00 -0.77 11.87
C GLU A 198 4.26 -0.75 10.37
N THR A 199 4.83 -1.85 9.87
CA THR A 199 5.08 -2.06 8.44
C THR A 199 3.92 -2.84 7.82
N GLY A 200 3.31 -2.27 6.79
CA GLY A 200 2.25 -2.93 6.02
C GLY A 200 2.77 -4.17 5.27
N PRO A 201 1.86 -5.01 4.73
CA PRO A 201 2.24 -6.18 3.93
C PRO A 201 3.07 -5.86 2.68
N ASP A 202 3.02 -4.60 2.23
CA ASP A 202 3.78 -4.07 1.10
C ASP A 202 5.14 -3.49 1.50
N GLY A 203 5.55 -3.62 2.77
CA GLY A 203 6.85 -3.17 3.24
C GLY A 203 6.91 -1.69 3.63
N TYR A 204 5.80 -0.94 3.54
CA TYR A 204 5.76 0.48 3.90
C TYR A 204 5.17 0.69 5.29
N SER A 205 5.87 1.48 6.11
CA SER A 205 5.32 2.09 7.31
C SER A 205 4.56 3.36 6.96
N ARG A 206 3.40 3.60 7.60
CA ARG A 206 2.52 4.74 7.28
C ARG A 206 2.14 5.51 8.54
N CYS A 207 2.21 6.83 8.47
CA CYS A 207 1.59 7.73 9.42
C CYS A 207 0.36 8.37 8.77
N ASN A 208 -0.80 8.22 9.41
CA ASN A 208 -2.07 8.64 8.83
C ASN A 208 -2.57 9.88 9.57
N TYR A 209 -2.72 10.99 8.84
CA TYR A 209 -3.23 12.26 9.36
C TYR A 209 -4.61 12.55 8.79
N TRP A 210 -5.57 12.86 9.65
CA TRP A 210 -6.91 13.28 9.24
C TRP A 210 -7.06 14.76 9.49
N ILE A 211 -6.96 15.57 8.44
CA ILE A 211 -7.16 17.02 8.54
C ILE A 211 -8.61 17.32 8.23
N LYS A 212 -9.34 17.85 9.22
CA LYS A 212 -10.76 18.20 9.11
C LYS A 212 -10.92 19.71 9.02
N ALA A 213 -11.77 20.18 8.11
CA ALA A 213 -12.18 21.58 8.04
C ALA A 213 -13.61 21.77 8.58
N PRO A 214 -13.93 22.98 9.07
CA PRO A 214 -15.31 23.37 9.33
C PRO A 214 -16.20 23.23 8.08
N ILE A 215 -17.49 23.00 8.29
CA ILE A 215 -18.47 22.84 7.21
C ILE A 215 -18.42 24.05 6.26
N GLY A 216 -18.34 23.78 4.95
CA GLY A 216 -18.31 24.81 3.91
C GLY A 216 -16.94 25.45 3.66
N LYS A 217 -15.90 25.06 4.40
CA LYS A 217 -14.51 25.50 4.17
C LYS A 217 -13.73 24.45 3.38
N ARG A 218 -12.62 24.87 2.77
CA ARG A 218 -11.65 23.99 2.09
C ARG A 218 -10.33 24.01 2.85
N ILE A 219 -9.60 22.90 2.81
CA ILE A 219 -8.26 22.80 3.39
C ILE A 219 -7.27 23.21 2.32
N GLU A 220 -6.34 24.09 2.68
CA GLU A 220 -5.17 24.41 1.88
C GLU A 220 -3.94 23.73 2.49
N ILE A 221 -3.14 23.07 1.66
CA ILE A 221 -1.93 22.37 2.07
C ILE A 221 -0.76 22.94 1.26
N LYS A 222 0.33 23.28 1.95
CA LYS A 222 1.58 23.69 1.34
C LYS A 222 2.69 22.78 1.81
N ILE A 223 3.28 22.02 0.89
CA ILE A 223 4.45 21.18 1.18
C ILE A 223 5.66 22.09 1.33
N LEU A 224 6.26 22.10 2.52
CA LEU A 224 7.47 22.89 2.79
C LEU A 224 8.74 22.10 2.48
N ARG A 225 8.77 20.81 2.84
CA ARG A 225 9.86 19.86 2.60
C ARG A 225 9.29 18.46 2.45
N ALA A 226 9.92 17.66 1.60
CA ALA A 226 9.64 16.24 1.41
C ALA A 226 10.98 15.46 1.44
N PRO A 227 10.95 14.13 1.64
CA PRO A 227 12.14 13.29 1.56
C PRO A 227 12.86 13.47 0.21
N PRO A 228 14.20 13.40 0.16
CA PRO A 228 15.00 13.73 -1.04
C PRO A 228 14.91 12.69 -2.18
N SER A 229 14.01 11.71 -2.10
CA SER A 229 13.84 10.72 -3.16
C SER A 229 12.81 11.20 -4.16
N HIS A 230 13.28 11.62 -5.33
CA HIS A 230 12.45 12.02 -6.48
C HIS A 230 12.26 10.87 -7.48
N LEU A 231 12.26 9.63 -6.98
CA LEU A 231 11.97 8.48 -7.82
C LEU A 231 10.45 8.32 -7.89
N GLY A 232 9.93 8.22 -9.11
CA GLY A 232 8.52 7.95 -9.34
C GLY A 232 8.06 6.72 -8.56
N GLY A 233 6.85 6.81 -8.02
CA GLY A 233 6.22 5.75 -7.23
C GLY A 233 6.56 5.76 -5.74
N CYS A 234 7.42 6.69 -5.29
CA CYS A 234 7.89 6.84 -3.91
C CYS A 234 8.43 5.52 -3.31
N PRO A 235 9.46 4.89 -3.92
CA PRO A 235 9.92 3.55 -3.53
C PRO A 235 10.56 3.47 -2.14
N TYR A 236 10.98 4.61 -1.58
CA TYR A 236 11.66 4.65 -0.28
C TYR A 236 10.85 5.42 0.77
N ALA A 237 10.32 6.57 0.41
CA ALA A 237 9.49 7.42 1.25
C ALA A 237 8.70 8.40 0.38
N GLY A 238 7.56 8.87 0.88
CA GLY A 238 6.72 9.84 0.18
C GLY A 238 5.58 10.32 1.08
N VAL A 239 4.86 11.33 0.60
CA VAL A 239 3.66 11.86 1.26
C VAL A 239 2.50 11.68 0.30
N GLU A 240 1.47 10.93 0.69
CA GLU A 240 0.26 10.81 -0.13
C GLU A 240 -0.82 11.78 0.36
N ILE A 241 -1.26 12.68 -0.52
CA ILE A 241 -2.33 13.64 -0.27
C ILE A 241 -3.62 13.14 -0.90
N LYS A 242 -4.54 12.64 -0.06
CA LYS A 242 -5.87 12.18 -0.49
C LYS A 242 -6.87 13.34 -0.43
N THR A 243 -7.26 13.86 -1.59
CA THR A 243 -8.20 15.00 -1.71
C THR A 243 -9.40 14.73 -2.60
N HIS A 244 -9.43 13.58 -3.28
CA HIS A 244 -10.56 13.16 -4.09
C HIS A 244 -11.82 12.98 -3.24
N SER A 245 -13.00 13.15 -3.84
CA SER A 245 -14.27 12.82 -3.18
C SER A 245 -14.37 11.31 -2.95
N ASP A 246 -13.97 10.52 -3.94
CA ASP A 246 -13.83 9.07 -3.82
C ASP A 246 -12.54 8.71 -3.07
N GLN A 247 -12.71 8.27 -1.82
CA GLN A 247 -11.60 7.92 -0.94
C GLN A 247 -10.87 6.63 -1.33
N ARG A 248 -11.39 5.87 -2.30
CA ARG A 248 -10.78 4.64 -2.80
C ARG A 248 -9.58 4.91 -3.71
N LEU A 249 -9.57 6.04 -4.41
CA LEU A 249 -8.49 6.42 -5.32
C LEU A 249 -7.19 6.63 -4.57
N THR A 250 -6.06 6.22 -5.12
CA THR A 250 -4.74 6.64 -4.64
C THR A 250 -4.64 8.18 -4.66
N GLY A 251 -3.95 8.78 -3.69
CA GLY A 251 -3.73 10.23 -3.66
C GLY A 251 -2.56 10.69 -4.53
N TYR A 252 -2.36 12.00 -4.58
CA TYR A 252 -1.18 12.63 -5.16
C TYR A 252 0.03 12.39 -4.27
N ARG A 253 1.21 12.16 -4.84
CA ARG A 253 2.45 11.90 -4.10
C ARG A 253 3.57 12.85 -4.50
#